data_AF-A0A4U1MH87-F1
#
_entry.id   AF-A0A4U1MH87-F1
#
_cell.length_a   1.000
_cell.length_b   1.000
_cell.length_c   1.000
_cell.angle_alpha   90.00
_cell.angle_beta   90.00
_cell.angle_gamma   90.00
#
_symmetry.space_group_name_H-M   'P 1'
#
loop_
_entity.id
_entity.type
_entity.pdbx_description
1 polymer ?
#
loop_
_entity_poly.entity_id
_entity_poly.type
_entity_poly.pdbx_seq_one_letter_code
_entity_poly.pdbx_strand_id
1 'polypeptide(L)'
;MNLMKVIIVSMLSFTILCGCGSDTIEIEGEYKFLTIQGVDNNGVASKETKKEVEDIDKISTFIQKIESVEVTEQKPEKIKEKNKLLNETGNYIIALAENEKLQGKTYFINMFEDGSFIYQDPSGTRLKYVSIQNHPNLYEEVKKLLMISY
;
A
#
# COMPACT_ATOMS: atom_id res chain seq x y z
N MET A 1 -2.89 63.19 -21.53
CA MET A 1 -1.89 63.75 -20.62
C MET A 1 -2.09 63.07 -19.28
N ASN A 2 -1.15 62.20 -18.90
CA ASN A 2 -0.73 61.83 -17.53
C ASN A 2 -1.85 61.42 -16.52
N LEU A 3 -1.75 60.38 -15.71
CA LEU A 3 -0.65 59.51 -15.27
C LEU A 3 -1.31 58.47 -14.35
N MET A 4 -0.74 57.27 -14.27
CA MET A 4 -0.68 56.35 -13.10
C MET A 4 -1.64 56.64 -11.93
N LYS A 5 -2.43 55.68 -11.46
CA LYS A 5 -1.90 54.59 -10.61
C LYS A 5 -2.66 53.28 -10.85
N VAL A 6 -1.98 52.44 -11.61
CA VAL A 6 -2.15 50.99 -11.65
C VAL A 6 -1.97 50.45 -10.22
N ILE A 7 -3.06 50.02 -9.59
CA ILE A 7 -3.00 49.18 -8.39
C ILE A 7 -3.09 47.74 -8.89
N ILE A 8 -1.96 47.24 -9.38
CA ILE A 8 -1.70 45.80 -9.49
C ILE A 8 -1.50 45.33 -8.06
N VAL A 9 -2.55 44.82 -7.42
CA VAL A 9 -2.36 43.92 -6.28
C VAL A 9 -1.86 42.62 -6.86
N SER A 10 -0.54 42.55 -6.96
CA SER A 10 0.26 41.35 -7.13
C SER A 10 -0.11 40.36 -6.02
N MET A 11 -1.11 39.52 -6.24
CA MET A 11 -1.34 38.29 -5.47
C MET A 11 -0.27 37.28 -5.90
N LEU A 12 0.97 37.57 -5.49
CA LEU A 12 2.12 36.70 -5.63
C LEU A 12 2.05 35.64 -4.53
N SER A 13 2.19 34.39 -4.97
CA SER A 13 2.88 33.31 -4.27
C SER A 13 2.35 32.89 -2.90
N PHE A 14 1.42 31.94 -2.92
CA PHE A 14 1.49 30.77 -2.03
C PHE A 14 1.35 29.50 -2.88
N THR A 15 2.22 29.35 -3.89
CA THR A 15 2.57 28.01 -4.37
C THR A 15 3.42 27.41 -3.27
N ILE A 16 2.78 26.70 -2.34
CA ILE A 16 3.48 25.74 -1.50
C ILE A 16 3.95 24.66 -2.47
N LEU A 17 5.14 24.85 -3.05
CA LEU A 17 5.94 23.76 -3.58
C LEU A 17 6.31 22.90 -2.36
N CYS A 18 5.38 22.05 -1.91
CA CYS A 18 5.73 20.83 -1.21
C CYS A 18 6.30 19.88 -2.27
N GLY A 19 7.51 20.18 -2.75
CA GLY A 19 8.33 19.19 -3.43
C GLY A 19 8.87 18.20 -2.41
N CYS A 20 7.97 17.44 -1.76
CA CYS A 20 8.32 16.17 -1.16
C CYS A 20 8.05 15.16 -2.28
N GLY A 21 9.09 14.56 -2.84
CA GLY A 21 8.95 13.56 -3.89
C GLY A 21 8.20 12.36 -3.34
N SER A 22 6.88 12.35 -3.54
CA SER A 22 6.03 11.19 -3.32
C SER A 22 6.11 10.34 -4.57
N ASP A 23 6.53 9.09 -4.40
CA ASP A 23 6.46 8.10 -5.48
C ASP A 23 5.12 7.35 -5.38
N THR A 24 4.73 6.71 -6.47
CA THR A 24 3.73 5.63 -6.43
C THR A 24 4.46 4.34 -6.75
N ILE A 25 3.88 3.21 -6.33
CA ILE A 25 4.40 1.92 -6.76
C ILE A 25 3.82 1.56 -8.13
N GLU A 26 4.61 0.91 -8.96
CA GLU A 26 4.16 0.25 -10.18
C GLU A 26 4.37 -1.26 -9.98
N ILE A 27 3.27 -2.01 -10.04
CA ILE A 27 3.25 -3.46 -9.89
C ILE A 27 3.31 -4.06 -11.29
N GLU A 28 4.54 -4.24 -11.79
CA GLU A 28 4.78 -4.80 -13.11
C GLU A 28 4.57 -6.32 -13.14
N GLY A 29 3.55 -6.78 -13.87
CA GLY A 29 3.35 -8.20 -14.17
C GLY A 29 1.89 -8.61 -14.31
N GLU A 30 1.68 -9.86 -14.71
CA GLU A 30 0.35 -10.47 -14.77
C GLU A 30 0.11 -11.36 -13.54
N TYR A 31 -0.43 -10.75 -12.49
CA TYR A 31 -0.76 -11.45 -11.25
C TYR A 31 -2.11 -12.15 -11.34
N LYS A 32 -2.13 -13.47 -11.12
CA LYS A 32 -3.33 -14.31 -11.22
C LYS A 32 -3.76 -14.89 -9.89
N PHE A 33 -2.90 -14.79 -8.88
CA PHE A 33 -3.13 -15.33 -7.55
C PHE A 33 -2.79 -14.27 -6.50
N LEU A 34 -3.71 -14.10 -5.54
CA LEU A 34 -3.52 -13.24 -4.38
C LEU A 34 -3.76 -14.07 -3.13
N THR A 35 -2.75 -14.17 -2.27
CA THR A 35 -2.85 -14.81 -0.96
C THR A 35 -2.84 -13.77 0.14
N ILE A 36 -3.70 -13.93 1.13
CA ILE A 36 -3.83 -13.07 2.31
C ILE A 36 -3.56 -13.92 3.53
N GLN A 37 -2.68 -13.47 4.41
CA GLN A 37 -2.40 -14.10 5.69
C GLN A 37 -2.55 -13.07 6.80
N GLY A 38 -3.48 -13.29 7.72
CA GLY A 38 -3.53 -12.59 9.01
C GLY A 38 -3.16 -13.54 10.16
N VAL A 39 -3.57 -13.17 11.36
CA VAL A 39 -3.36 -13.94 12.59
C VAL A 39 -4.63 -14.00 13.42
N ASP A 40 -4.72 -14.98 14.33
CA ASP A 40 -5.80 -15.07 15.31
C ASP A 40 -5.53 -14.16 16.53
N ASN A 41 -6.43 -14.20 17.53
CA ASN A 41 -6.29 -13.42 18.77
C ASN A 41 -5.04 -13.76 19.60
N ASN A 42 -4.34 -14.86 19.29
CA ASN A 42 -3.09 -15.25 19.91
C ASN A 42 -1.86 -14.89 19.07
N GLY A 43 -2.05 -14.20 17.93
CA GLY A 43 -1.00 -13.86 16.98
C GLY A 43 -0.53 -15.04 16.12
N VAL A 44 -1.35 -16.09 16.00
CA VAL A 44 -1.01 -17.31 15.25
C VAL A 44 -1.58 -17.27 13.84
N ALA A 45 -0.71 -17.42 12.85
CA ALA A 45 -1.10 -17.64 11.45
C ALA A 45 -1.52 -19.11 11.25
N SER A 46 -2.69 -19.33 10.65
CA SER A 46 -3.25 -20.65 10.40
C SER A 46 -3.99 -20.69 9.06
N LYS A 47 -4.53 -21.85 8.70
CA LYS A 47 -5.40 -21.99 7.52
C LYS A 47 -6.70 -21.19 7.66
N GLU A 48 -7.17 -20.94 8.88
CA GLU A 48 -8.41 -20.22 9.17
C GLU A 48 -8.22 -18.71 9.01
N THR A 49 -6.98 -18.23 9.17
CA THR A 49 -6.58 -16.82 8.97
C THR A 49 -5.87 -16.61 7.64
N LYS A 50 -5.99 -17.57 6.72
CA LYS A 50 -5.50 -17.51 5.35
C LYS A 50 -6.66 -17.43 4.38
N LYS A 51 -6.49 -16.64 3.32
CA LYS A 51 -7.41 -16.60 2.19
C LYS A 51 -6.65 -16.56 0.86
N GLU A 52 -7.19 -17.26 -0.12
CA GLU A 52 -6.68 -17.26 -1.50
C GLU A 52 -7.75 -16.66 -2.41
N VAL A 53 -7.31 -15.86 -3.37
CA VAL A 53 -8.15 -15.16 -4.35
C VAL A 53 -7.56 -15.39 -5.73
N GLU A 54 -8.38 -15.90 -6.64
CA GLU A 54 -8.03 -16.18 -8.05
C GLU A 54 -8.93 -15.39 -9.02
N ASP A 55 -9.85 -14.59 -8.48
CA ASP A 55 -10.75 -13.72 -9.24
C ASP A 55 -9.93 -12.55 -9.81
N ILE A 56 -9.65 -12.62 -11.12
CA ILE A 56 -8.78 -11.68 -11.83
C ILE A 56 -9.29 -10.25 -11.70
N ASP A 57 -10.61 -10.02 -11.74
CA ASP A 57 -11.19 -8.67 -11.64
C ASP A 57 -10.96 -8.09 -10.25
N LYS A 58 -11.09 -8.91 -9.19
CA LYS A 58 -10.76 -8.48 -7.81
C LYS A 58 -9.27 -8.20 -7.64
N ILE A 59 -8.40 -9.06 -8.19
CA ILE A 59 -6.95 -8.87 -8.13
C ILE A 59 -6.54 -7.59 -8.86
N SER A 60 -7.06 -7.37 -10.07
CA SER A 60 -6.80 -6.15 -10.84
C SER A 60 -7.31 -4.90 -10.12
N THR A 61 -8.52 -4.95 -9.58
CA THR A 61 -9.07 -3.84 -8.78
C THR A 61 -8.24 -3.56 -7.53
N PHE A 62 -7.75 -4.61 -6.86
CA PHE A 62 -6.87 -4.47 -5.72
C PHE A 62 -5.55 -3.78 -6.10
N ILE A 63 -4.89 -4.25 -7.18
CA ILE A 63 -3.64 -3.66 -7.69
C ILE A 63 -3.83 -2.17 -8.01
N GLN A 64 -4.88 -1.81 -8.75
CA GLN A 64 -5.17 -0.41 -9.08
C GLN A 64 -5.34 0.47 -7.84
N LYS A 65 -5.99 -0.06 -6.80
CA LYS A 65 -6.19 0.66 -5.55
C LYS A 65 -4.86 0.90 -4.80
N ILE A 66 -3.98 -0.09 -4.73
CA ILE A 66 -2.71 0.06 -4.00
C ILE A 66 -1.67 0.88 -4.78
N GLU A 67 -1.67 0.84 -6.11
CA GLU A 67 -0.81 1.68 -6.94
C GLU A 67 -1.14 3.18 -6.81
N SER A 68 -2.39 3.51 -6.46
CA SER A 68 -2.80 4.90 -6.21
C SER A 68 -2.26 5.49 -4.90
N VAL A 69 -1.61 4.68 -4.06
CA VAL A 69 -1.08 5.12 -2.76
C VAL A 69 0.29 5.76 -2.93
N GLU A 70 0.41 7.01 -2.47
CA GLU A 70 1.70 7.68 -2.37
C GLU A 70 2.58 7.03 -1.32
N VAL A 71 3.84 6.79 -1.69
CA VAL A 71 4.82 6.10 -0.88
C VAL A 71 6.13 6.88 -0.78
N THR A 72 6.88 6.58 0.27
CA THR A 72 8.26 7.06 0.46
C THR A 72 9.16 5.90 0.87
N GLU A 73 10.43 5.98 0.48
CA GLU A 73 11.45 5.07 0.99
C GLU A 73 11.63 5.28 2.51
N GLN A 74 11.69 4.19 3.28
CA GLN A 74 11.95 4.21 4.72
C GLN A 74 13.17 3.40 5.11
N LYS A 75 13.76 3.76 6.25
CA LYS A 75 14.91 3.03 6.81
C LYS A 75 14.49 1.61 7.23
N PRO A 76 15.32 0.58 7.00
CA PRO A 76 15.00 -0.80 7.36
C PRO A 76 14.59 -1.00 8.83
N GLU A 77 15.15 -0.23 9.76
CA GLU A 77 14.83 -0.34 11.19
C GLU A 77 13.38 0.06 11.48
N LYS A 78 12.89 1.12 10.82
CA LYS A 78 11.50 1.58 10.95
C LYS A 78 10.51 0.57 10.38
N ILE A 79 10.86 -0.03 9.24
CA ILE A 79 10.08 -1.11 8.62
C ILE A 79 10.06 -2.33 9.54
N LYS A 80 11.20 -2.71 10.12
CA LYS A 80 11.28 -3.82 11.08
C LYS A 80 10.41 -3.58 12.31
N GLU A 81 10.38 -2.35 12.84
CA GLU A 81 9.48 -2.00 13.96
C GLU A 81 8.02 -2.16 13.57
N LYS A 82 7.61 -1.64 12.41
CA LYS A 82 6.23 -1.73 11.93
C LYS A 82 5.82 -3.18 11.63
N ASN A 83 6.70 -3.98 11.01
CA ASN A 83 6.44 -5.39 10.72
C ASN A 83 6.24 -6.25 11.97
N LYS A 84 6.68 -5.81 13.16
CA LYS A 84 6.34 -6.53 14.40
C LYS A 84 4.84 -6.59 14.64
N LEU A 85 4.08 -5.58 14.19
CA LEU A 85 2.63 -5.52 14.34
C LEU A 85 1.90 -6.57 13.50
N LEU A 86 2.57 -7.27 12.57
CA LEU A 86 1.94 -8.35 11.79
C LEU A 86 1.49 -9.55 12.64
N ASN A 87 1.95 -9.63 13.90
CA ASN A 87 1.46 -10.62 14.85
C ASN A 87 0.23 -10.15 15.65
N GLU A 88 -0.31 -8.97 15.35
CA GLU A 88 -1.54 -8.43 15.91
C GLU A 88 -2.69 -8.60 14.91
N THR A 89 -3.90 -8.86 15.41
CA THR A 89 -5.10 -8.98 14.58
C THR A 89 -5.39 -7.69 13.82
N GLY A 90 -6.07 -7.80 12.67
CA GLY A 90 -6.32 -6.64 11.80
C GLY A 90 -5.15 -6.23 10.90
N ASN A 91 -3.98 -6.89 11.03
CA ASN A 91 -2.85 -6.71 10.13
C ASN A 91 -2.70 -7.94 9.22
N TYR A 92 -2.32 -7.70 7.96
CA TYR A 92 -2.31 -8.73 6.93
C TYR A 92 -1.06 -8.66 6.06
N ILE A 93 -0.52 -9.83 5.72
CA ILE A 93 0.46 -10.00 4.64
C ILE A 93 -0.31 -10.42 3.40
N ILE A 94 -0.16 -9.66 2.32
CA ILE A 94 -0.76 -9.94 1.02
C ILE A 94 0.37 -10.27 0.04
N ALA A 95 0.25 -11.40 -0.65
CA ALA A 95 1.20 -11.83 -1.68
C ALA A 95 0.49 -11.89 -3.05
N LEU A 96 1.01 -11.16 -4.02
CA LEU A 96 0.60 -11.21 -5.42
C LEU A 96 1.57 -12.09 -6.20
N ALA A 97 1.08 -13.15 -6.85
CA ALA A 97 1.89 -14.08 -7.62
C ALA A 97 1.29 -14.42 -8.99
N GLU A 98 2.17 -14.82 -9.91
CA GLU A 98 1.80 -15.30 -11.24
C GLU A 98 1.16 -16.71 -11.20
N ASN A 99 1.43 -17.49 -10.14
CA ASN A 99 0.91 -18.85 -9.94
C ASN A 99 0.61 -19.16 -8.45
N GLU A 100 -0.25 -20.16 -8.22
CA GLU A 100 -0.66 -20.65 -6.89
C GLU A 100 0.51 -21.06 -5.98
N LYS A 101 1.64 -21.48 -6.57
CA LYS A 101 2.81 -21.98 -5.82
C LYS A 101 3.67 -20.85 -5.26
N LEU A 102 3.30 -19.58 -5.53
CA LEU A 102 4.08 -18.38 -5.22
C LEU A 102 5.51 -18.46 -5.77
N GLN A 103 5.69 -19.19 -6.88
CA GLN A 103 6.97 -19.35 -7.54
C GLN A 103 7.18 -18.24 -8.56
N GLY A 104 8.40 -17.71 -8.66
CA GLY A 104 8.70 -16.61 -9.58
C GLY A 104 8.49 -15.25 -8.94
N LYS A 105 8.01 -14.26 -9.71
CA LYS A 105 7.84 -12.89 -9.23
C LYS A 105 6.67 -12.83 -8.25
N THR A 106 6.95 -12.51 -6.98
CA THR A 106 5.93 -12.30 -5.95
C THR A 106 6.09 -10.93 -5.33
N TYR A 107 5.07 -10.08 -5.42
CA TYR A 107 5.03 -8.83 -4.66
C TYR A 107 4.42 -9.11 -3.28
N PHE A 108 4.99 -8.51 -2.24
CA PHE A 108 4.45 -8.56 -0.89
C PHE A 108 3.98 -7.17 -0.47
N ILE A 109 2.77 -7.12 0.07
CA ILE A 109 2.16 -5.92 0.64
C ILE A 109 1.74 -6.24 2.06
N ASN A 110 2.30 -5.53 3.03
CA ASN A 110 1.81 -5.56 4.41
C ASN A 110 0.78 -4.45 4.57
N MET A 111 -0.44 -4.83 4.93
CA MET A 111 -1.54 -3.92 5.19
C MET A 111 -1.82 -3.90 6.69
N PHE A 112 -1.78 -2.71 7.30
CA PHE A 112 -1.96 -2.55 8.74
C PHE A 112 -3.34 -1.98 9.07
N GLU A 113 -3.85 -2.27 10.27
CA GLU A 113 -5.18 -1.86 10.74
C GLU A 113 -5.35 -0.32 10.71
N ASP A 114 -4.26 0.41 10.94
CA ASP A 114 -4.27 1.87 10.88
C ASP A 114 -4.37 2.44 9.45
N GLY A 115 -4.42 1.58 8.43
CA GLY A 115 -4.50 1.95 7.02
C GLY A 115 -3.15 2.29 6.38
N SER A 116 -2.03 2.02 7.06
CA SER A 116 -0.71 2.12 6.44
C SER A 116 -0.37 0.87 5.63
N PHE A 117 0.49 1.03 4.63
CA PHE A 117 0.94 -0.05 3.75
C PHE A 117 2.47 -0.08 3.66
N ILE A 118 3.04 -1.28 3.62
CA ILE A 118 4.46 -1.49 3.30
C ILE A 118 4.54 -2.39 2.07
N TYR A 119 5.37 -2.00 1.11
CA TYR A 119 5.53 -2.70 -0.16
C TYR A 119 6.92 -3.28 -0.31
N GLN A 120 6.97 -4.50 -0.81
CA GLN A 120 8.18 -5.22 -1.17
C GLN A 120 8.03 -5.77 -2.58
N ASP A 121 8.99 -5.42 -3.43
CA ASP A 121 9.07 -5.90 -4.80
C ASP A 121 9.60 -7.35 -4.88
N PRO A 122 9.43 -8.04 -6.01
CA PRO A 122 9.88 -9.42 -6.19
C PRO A 122 11.39 -9.60 -6.12
N SER A 123 12.16 -8.54 -6.40
CA SER A 123 13.62 -8.59 -6.29
C SER A 123 14.08 -8.69 -4.83
N GLY A 124 13.23 -8.34 -3.87
CA GLY A 124 13.58 -8.23 -2.45
C GLY A 124 14.56 -7.09 -2.15
N THR A 125 14.99 -6.33 -3.15
CA THR A 125 15.95 -5.23 -2.99
C THR A 125 15.27 -3.91 -2.67
N ARG A 126 13.97 -3.76 -2.98
CA ARG A 126 13.16 -2.56 -2.70
C ARG A 126 12.15 -2.79 -1.58
N LEU A 127 12.61 -3.45 -0.52
CA LEU A 127 11.88 -3.64 0.74
C LEU A 127 11.73 -2.32 1.51
N LYS A 128 11.10 -1.29 0.92
CA LYS A 128 11.35 0.08 1.40
C LYS A 128 10.22 1.10 1.25
N TYR A 129 9.18 0.82 0.48
CA TYR A 129 8.12 1.81 0.29
C TYR A 129 7.06 1.67 1.37
N VAL A 130 6.82 2.77 2.09
CA VAL A 130 5.75 2.88 3.08
C VAL A 130 4.82 3.98 2.63
N SER A 131 3.51 3.78 2.79
CA SER A 131 2.54 4.83 2.50
C SER A 131 2.86 6.09 3.31
N ILE A 132 2.83 7.25 2.66
CA ILE A 132 3.13 8.54 3.32
C ILE A 132 2.07 8.86 4.37
N GLN A 133 0.82 8.53 4.06
CA GLN A 133 -0.33 8.72 4.93
C GLN A 133 -0.99 7.38 5.25
N ASN A 134 -1.85 7.40 6.26
CA ASN A 134 -2.73 6.31 6.59
C ASN A 134 -4.01 6.44 5.76
N HIS A 135 -4.47 5.33 5.18
CA HIS A 135 -5.66 5.27 4.33
C HIS A 135 -6.71 4.31 4.94
N PRO A 136 -7.35 4.65 6.07
CA PRO A 136 -8.29 3.76 6.76
C PRO A 136 -9.49 3.38 5.89
N ASN A 137 -9.96 4.29 5.02
CA ASN A 137 -11.02 3.99 4.07
C ASN A 137 -10.57 2.94 3.03
N LEU A 138 -9.35 3.06 2.53
CA LEU A 138 -8.79 2.10 1.58
C LEU A 138 -8.60 0.73 2.24
N TYR A 139 -8.15 0.68 3.49
CA TYR A 139 -8.07 -0.55 4.27
C TYR A 139 -9.43 -1.26 4.33
N GLU A 140 -10.50 -0.55 4.68
CA GLU A 140 -11.86 -1.09 4.70
C GLU A 140 -12.37 -1.52 3.31
N GLU A 141 -12.07 -0.74 2.27
CA GLU A 141 -12.39 -1.09 0.89
C GLU A 141 -11.69 -2.36 0.44
N VAL A 142 -10.40 -2.52 0.73
CA VAL A 142 -9.61 -3.72 0.43
C VAL A 142 -10.14 -4.92 1.19
N LYS A 143 -10.45 -4.79 2.49
CA LYS A 143 -11.07 -5.86 3.28
C LYS A 143 -12.39 -6.31 2.67
N LYS A 144 -13.24 -5.39 2.25
CA LYS A 144 -14.52 -5.71 1.59
C LYS A 144 -14.32 -6.36 0.23
N LEU A 145 -13.46 -5.80 -0.61
CA LEU A 145 -13.14 -6.30 -1.96
C LEU A 145 -12.64 -7.76 -1.89
N LEU A 146 -11.70 -8.02 -0.97
CA LEU A 146 -11.09 -9.32 -0.78
C LEU A 146 -11.88 -10.22 0.19
N MET A 147 -12.99 -9.72 0.73
CA MET A 147 -13.88 -10.41 1.68
C MET A 147 -13.10 -10.99 2.89
N ILE A 148 -12.23 -10.18 3.50
CA ILE A 148 -11.50 -10.51 4.71
C ILE A 148 -12.43 -10.31 5.91
N SER A 149 -12.65 -11.35 6.72
CA SER A 149 -13.63 -11.33 7.82
C SER A 149 -13.04 -11.64 9.20
N TYR A 150 -11.73 -11.86 9.27
CA TYR A 150 -10.97 -12.19 10.47
C TYR A 150 -10.00 -11.08 10.84
#